data_AF-A0A1A2ZW30-F1
#
_entry.id   AF-A0A1A2ZW30-F1
#
_cell.length_a   1.000
_cell.length_b   1.000
_cell.length_c   1.000
_cell.angle_alpha   90.00
_cell.angle_beta   90.00
_cell.angle_gamma   90.00
#
_symmetry.space_group_name_H-M   'P 1'
#
loop_
_entity.id
_entity.type
_entity.pdbx_description
1 polymer ?
#
loop_
_entity_poly.entity_id
_entity_poly.type
_entity_poly.pdbx_seq_one_letter_code
_entity_poly.pdbx_strand_id
1 'polypeptide(L)'
;MAASTSIVAARKRFDQAMAVFDSDVAAAQVRFREATEIDPSMADAWLGRIATGDDELWTLQKLYACGARLHRETNRLGVPLSAPVKAGPYLAIVVTEASHAALALASTFIDDGEYQNAAALLDDSALLDTWENHQWQQHIRAYLMFATQRWPDVISVAATILPPQASIMSAVSAATTTLAAHAAAHLGQPLVALDWTDRVELRPGPTEPSEHGRAHNDTVAIDPSEFPLIAADLAYVRGMAHRLLGEQDNAQIWLSRATINGALTAAAKQALADPGLQLAVTDEETIDSRTDKWDVNTERSGQQRREEESTERRRELLAEGRALLNNQVGLAEVKRAVAELEDQIEVRALRLAAGLPVASQTNHVLLVGPPGTGKTTTAAALGKIYAGLGIVRHPEIVEVKRADFCGEYVGSSGPKTNELINRSLGRILFMDEFYSLVERHHDGWPDMIGMEAVNQLLVALEVHRFDFCFIGAGYEKEVDEFLTVNPGLAGRFNRKLRFASYSPDELVEIAVRYGQPRATVLDPAAREALTGGCQRLRDFLAPDGNHGIDVMQNGRFARNVIERAERLRDSRVAAQHRAASRSVTVDDLETLRAEDVTRAVIDACAEKHVPVEL
;
A
#
# COMPACT_ATOMS: atom_id res chain seq x y z
N MET A 1 50.47 -38.98 -25.29
CA MET A 1 51.64 -39.05 -24.38
C MET A 1 51.72 -37.87 -23.43
N ALA A 2 51.53 -36.61 -23.85
CA ALA A 2 51.60 -35.46 -22.93
C ALA A 2 50.58 -35.49 -21.76
N ALA A 3 49.33 -35.88 -22.01
CA ALA A 3 48.28 -35.95 -20.97
C ALA A 3 48.55 -37.01 -19.89
N SER A 4 49.13 -38.16 -20.24
CA SER A 4 49.48 -39.21 -19.26
C SER A 4 50.67 -38.79 -18.40
N THR A 5 51.61 -38.02 -18.94
CA THR A 5 52.75 -37.48 -18.18
C THR A 5 52.30 -36.42 -17.16
N SER A 6 51.29 -35.61 -17.51
CA SER A 6 50.71 -34.59 -16.62
C SER A 6 50.03 -35.21 -15.40
N ILE A 7 49.21 -36.25 -15.59
CA ILE A 7 48.50 -36.94 -14.49
C ILE A 7 49.49 -37.57 -13.50
N VAL A 8 50.54 -38.21 -14.00
CA VAL A 8 51.59 -38.81 -13.16
C VAL A 8 52.34 -37.73 -12.35
N ALA A 9 52.61 -36.57 -12.96
CA ALA A 9 53.24 -35.45 -12.28
C ALA A 9 52.34 -34.85 -11.18
N ALA A 10 51.04 -34.66 -11.46
CA ALA A 10 50.07 -34.17 -10.46
C ALA A 10 49.94 -35.13 -9.28
N ARG A 11 49.83 -36.44 -9.55
CA ARG A 11 49.79 -37.49 -8.51
C ARG A 11 51.03 -37.49 -7.64
N LYS A 12 52.21 -37.32 -8.23
CA LYS A 12 53.46 -37.21 -7.47
C LYS A 12 53.43 -36.02 -6.50
N ARG A 13 52.89 -34.87 -6.92
CA ARG A 13 52.73 -33.70 -6.03
C ARG A 13 51.70 -33.96 -4.93
N PHE A 14 50.58 -34.58 -5.27
CA PHE A 14 49.56 -34.99 -4.29
C PHE A 14 50.12 -35.95 -3.22
N ASP A 15 50.85 -37.00 -3.64
CA ASP A 15 51.47 -37.96 -2.71
C ASP A 15 52.48 -37.28 -1.79
N GLN A 16 53.27 -36.35 -2.33
CA GLN A 16 54.20 -35.54 -1.54
C GLN A 16 53.49 -34.59 -0.57
N ALA A 17 52.30 -34.08 -0.92
CA ALA A 17 51.49 -33.26 -0.03
C ALA A 17 50.97 -34.09 1.14
N MET A 18 50.34 -35.23 0.86
CA MET A 18 49.82 -36.15 1.86
C MET A 18 50.91 -36.65 2.82
N ALA A 19 52.13 -36.90 2.33
CA ALA A 19 53.25 -37.37 3.15
C ALA A 19 53.73 -36.37 4.22
N VAL A 20 53.46 -35.07 4.05
CA VAL A 20 53.85 -34.03 5.02
C VAL A 20 52.68 -33.34 5.68
N PHE A 21 51.44 -33.67 5.30
CA PHE A 21 50.21 -33.00 5.74
C PHE A 21 50.14 -32.85 7.27
N ASP A 22 50.42 -33.91 8.02
CA ASP A 22 50.39 -33.90 9.49
C ASP A 22 51.59 -33.18 10.14
N SER A 23 52.70 -33.03 9.41
CA SER A 23 53.98 -32.54 9.95
C SER A 23 54.31 -31.10 9.56
N ASP A 24 53.85 -30.65 8.38
CA ASP A 24 54.14 -29.35 7.78
C ASP A 24 53.00 -28.96 6.81
N VAL A 25 51.96 -28.34 7.39
CA VAL A 25 50.75 -27.90 6.68
C VAL A 25 51.08 -26.91 5.57
N ALA A 26 52.06 -26.01 5.78
CA ALA A 26 52.46 -25.03 4.79
C ALA A 26 53.14 -25.68 3.57
N ALA A 27 54.01 -26.66 3.80
CA ALA A 27 54.60 -27.43 2.71
C ALA A 27 53.56 -28.31 1.98
N ALA A 28 52.59 -28.86 2.70
CA ALA A 28 51.48 -29.60 2.10
C ALA A 28 50.63 -28.69 1.20
N GLN A 29 50.30 -27.48 1.66
CA GLN A 29 49.52 -26.50 0.90
C GLN A 29 50.16 -26.17 -0.46
N VAL A 30 51.48 -25.90 -0.47
CA VAL A 30 52.22 -25.63 -1.72
C VAL A 30 52.13 -26.80 -2.69
N ARG A 31 52.26 -28.04 -2.19
CA ARG A 31 52.22 -29.24 -3.02
C ARG A 31 50.82 -29.58 -3.53
N PHE A 32 49.77 -29.34 -2.74
CA PHE A 32 48.39 -29.43 -3.21
C PHE A 32 48.10 -28.38 -4.28
N ARG A 33 48.60 -27.15 -4.12
CA ARG A 33 48.49 -26.11 -5.15
C ARG A 33 49.16 -26.54 -6.45
N GLU A 34 50.41 -26.98 -6.40
CA GLU A 34 51.13 -27.52 -7.57
C GLU A 34 50.36 -28.68 -8.23
N ALA A 35 49.76 -29.58 -7.44
CA ALA A 35 48.94 -30.68 -7.96
C ALA A 35 47.71 -30.16 -8.73
N THR A 36 46.99 -29.17 -8.20
CA THR A 36 45.84 -28.56 -8.87
C THR A 36 46.20 -27.71 -10.09
N GLU A 37 47.41 -27.13 -10.14
CA GLU A 37 47.90 -26.41 -11.32
C GLU A 37 48.23 -27.37 -12.47
N ILE A 38 48.77 -28.56 -12.15
CA ILE A 38 49.11 -29.59 -13.14
C ILE A 38 47.86 -30.37 -13.60
N ASP A 39 46.93 -30.68 -12.68
CA ASP A 39 45.64 -31.30 -12.97
C ASP A 39 44.51 -30.54 -12.25
N PRO A 40 43.90 -29.55 -12.91
CA PRO A 40 42.78 -28.79 -12.35
C PRO A 40 41.53 -29.62 -12.04
N SER A 41 41.48 -30.89 -12.45
CA SER A 41 40.35 -31.78 -12.24
C SER A 41 40.52 -32.75 -11.07
N MET A 42 41.65 -32.65 -10.34
CA MET A 42 41.99 -33.47 -9.18
C MET A 42 41.26 -32.96 -7.93
N ALA A 43 40.04 -33.44 -7.69
CA ALA A 43 39.19 -33.01 -6.57
C ALA A 43 39.85 -33.16 -5.19
N ASP A 44 40.53 -34.27 -4.94
CA ASP A 44 41.20 -34.51 -3.66
C ASP A 44 42.31 -33.48 -3.38
N ALA A 45 42.97 -32.97 -4.42
CA ALA A 45 43.98 -31.91 -4.25
C ALA A 45 43.33 -30.56 -3.94
N TRP A 46 42.16 -30.26 -4.52
CA TRP A 46 41.37 -29.08 -4.14
C TRP A 46 40.89 -29.18 -2.69
N LEU A 47 40.40 -30.35 -2.26
CA LEU A 47 40.06 -30.60 -0.85
C LEU A 47 41.28 -30.45 0.07
N GLY A 48 42.45 -30.92 -0.39
CA GLY A 48 43.71 -30.76 0.34
C GLY A 48 44.13 -29.31 0.50
N ARG A 49 43.95 -28.46 -0.52
CA ARG A 49 44.18 -27.01 -0.40
C ARG A 49 43.32 -26.41 0.71
N ILE A 50 42.03 -26.72 0.72
CA ILE A 50 41.08 -26.23 1.74
C ILE A 50 41.47 -26.76 3.13
N ALA A 51 41.80 -28.04 3.25
CA ALA A 51 42.25 -28.65 4.51
C ALA A 51 43.52 -27.99 5.08
N THR A 52 44.32 -27.35 4.22
CA THR A 52 45.51 -26.57 4.60
C THR A 52 45.27 -25.06 4.75
N GLY A 53 44.01 -24.60 4.70
CA GLY A 53 43.61 -23.20 4.94
C GLY A 53 43.44 -22.33 3.68
N ASP A 54 43.22 -22.93 2.51
CA ASP A 54 42.82 -22.20 1.30
C ASP A 54 41.28 -22.05 1.24
N ASP A 55 40.78 -20.98 1.87
CA ASP A 55 39.35 -20.71 2.02
C ASP A 55 38.79 -19.80 0.90
N GLU A 56 39.51 -19.64 -0.22
CA GLU A 56 39.06 -18.80 -1.33
C GLU A 56 37.78 -19.38 -1.99
N LEU A 57 36.80 -18.52 -2.30
CA LEU A 57 35.57 -18.91 -3.00
C LEU A 57 35.86 -19.71 -4.28
N TRP A 58 36.87 -19.28 -5.04
CA TRP A 58 37.31 -19.97 -6.25
C TRP A 58 37.78 -21.41 -5.99
N THR A 59 38.50 -21.65 -4.89
CA THR A 59 38.98 -23.00 -4.51
C THR A 59 37.80 -23.93 -4.22
N LEU A 60 36.78 -23.46 -3.51
CA LEU A 60 35.54 -24.20 -3.26
C LEU A 60 34.71 -24.42 -4.53
N GLN A 61 34.59 -23.42 -5.40
CA GLN A 61 33.94 -23.57 -6.71
C GLN A 61 34.62 -24.65 -7.56
N LYS A 62 35.96 -24.72 -7.52
CA LYS A 62 36.72 -25.76 -8.22
C LYS A 62 36.49 -27.12 -7.61
N LEU A 63 36.54 -27.25 -6.28
CA LEU A 63 36.22 -28.49 -5.60
C LEU A 63 34.82 -28.99 -5.99
N TYR A 64 33.81 -28.14 -5.91
CA TYR A 64 32.42 -28.47 -6.29
C TYR A 64 32.34 -28.93 -7.76
N ALA A 65 32.94 -28.17 -8.69
CA ALA A 65 32.91 -28.50 -10.12
C ALA A 65 33.55 -29.85 -10.47
N CYS A 66 34.49 -30.34 -9.65
CA CYS A 66 35.12 -31.64 -9.84
C CYS A 66 34.71 -32.68 -8.77
N GLY A 67 33.72 -32.39 -7.93
CA GLY A 67 33.34 -33.19 -6.75
C GLY A 67 33.01 -34.65 -7.06
N ALA A 68 32.50 -34.96 -8.25
CA ALA A 68 32.28 -36.34 -8.72
C ALA A 68 33.57 -37.20 -8.82
N ARG A 69 34.74 -36.58 -8.65
CA ARG A 69 36.06 -37.22 -8.64
C ARG A 69 36.70 -37.28 -7.26
N LEU A 70 35.99 -36.84 -6.22
CA LEU A 70 36.42 -37.02 -4.84
C LEU A 70 36.66 -38.50 -4.55
N HIS A 71 37.57 -38.73 -3.61
CA HIS A 71 38.05 -40.02 -3.15
C HIS A 71 38.96 -40.79 -4.11
N ARG A 72 39.22 -40.33 -5.34
CA ARG A 72 40.00 -41.12 -6.32
C ARG A 72 41.46 -41.32 -5.92
N GLU A 73 42.11 -40.28 -5.45
CA GLU A 73 43.52 -40.28 -5.07
C GLU A 73 43.72 -40.65 -3.60
N THR A 74 42.79 -40.27 -2.71
CA THR A 74 42.80 -40.74 -1.31
C THR A 74 42.54 -42.24 -1.19
N ASN A 75 41.60 -42.81 -1.95
CA ASN A 75 41.40 -44.27 -2.00
C ASN A 75 42.61 -44.99 -2.59
N ARG A 76 43.33 -44.37 -3.53
CA ARG A 76 44.58 -44.94 -4.07
C ARG A 76 45.67 -45.04 -2.99
N LEU A 77 45.76 -44.06 -2.11
CA LEU A 77 46.74 -44.03 -1.01
C LEU A 77 46.27 -44.76 0.24
N GLY A 78 44.95 -45.01 0.39
CA GLY A 78 44.36 -45.57 1.60
C GLY A 78 44.38 -44.61 2.80
N VAL A 79 44.45 -43.30 2.55
CA VAL A 79 44.50 -42.26 3.59
C VAL A 79 43.32 -41.31 3.38
N PRO A 80 42.45 -41.12 4.38
CA PRO A 80 41.31 -40.21 4.27
C PRO A 80 41.78 -38.75 4.28
N LEU A 81 40.97 -37.87 3.69
CA LEU A 81 41.17 -36.43 3.71
C LEU A 81 39.83 -35.77 3.94
N SER A 82 39.79 -34.78 4.83
CA SER A 82 38.62 -33.96 5.09
C SER A 82 39.05 -32.53 5.36
N ALA A 83 38.13 -31.59 5.16
CA ALA A 83 38.38 -30.18 5.44
C ALA A 83 37.17 -29.57 6.16
N PRO A 84 37.34 -28.95 7.34
CA PRO A 84 36.28 -28.14 7.94
C PRO A 84 36.13 -26.85 7.13
N VAL A 85 34.91 -26.55 6.68
CA VAL A 85 34.60 -25.31 5.96
C VAL A 85 33.45 -24.62 6.65
N LYS A 86 33.53 -23.30 6.80
CA LYS A 86 32.48 -22.48 7.41
C LYS A 86 31.13 -22.74 6.72
N ALA A 87 30.11 -23.02 7.52
CA ALA A 87 28.73 -23.26 7.10
C ALA A 87 27.78 -22.50 8.03
N GLY A 88 27.45 -21.28 7.64
CA GLY A 88 26.74 -20.31 8.49
C GLY A 88 27.68 -19.49 9.38
N PRO A 89 27.11 -18.64 10.25
CA PRO A 89 27.88 -17.71 11.06
C PRO A 89 28.52 -18.37 12.30
N TYR A 90 28.10 -19.59 12.64
CA TYR A 90 28.45 -20.24 13.91
C TYR A 90 29.28 -21.53 13.76
N LEU A 91 29.08 -22.27 12.67
CA LEU A 91 29.54 -23.66 12.55
C LEU A 91 30.40 -23.88 11.30
N ALA A 92 31.09 -25.01 11.28
CA ALA A 92 31.78 -25.52 10.10
C ALA A 92 31.25 -26.91 9.75
N ILE A 93 30.99 -27.14 8.46
CA ILE A 93 30.70 -28.47 7.91
C ILE A 93 32.02 -29.16 7.56
N VAL A 94 32.14 -30.44 7.91
CA VAL A 94 33.32 -31.23 7.53
C VAL A 94 33.09 -31.81 6.14
N VAL A 95 33.82 -31.28 5.16
CA VAL A 95 33.73 -31.71 3.77
C VAL A 95 34.46 -33.04 3.59
N THR A 96 33.67 -34.04 3.21
CA THR A 96 34.12 -35.40 2.85
C THR A 96 33.48 -35.84 1.54
N GLU A 97 32.23 -35.45 1.31
CA GLU A 97 31.48 -35.77 0.10
C GLU A 97 31.25 -34.54 -0.79
N ALA A 98 30.88 -34.79 -2.05
CA ALA A 98 30.58 -33.73 -3.01
C ALA A 98 29.39 -32.85 -2.57
N SER A 99 28.40 -33.43 -1.91
CA SER A 99 27.25 -32.70 -1.34
C SER A 99 27.65 -31.78 -0.18
N HIS A 100 28.59 -32.19 0.68
CA HIS A 100 29.16 -31.32 1.72
C HIS A 100 29.89 -30.12 1.10
N ALA A 101 30.67 -30.36 0.03
CA ALA A 101 31.37 -29.28 -0.68
C ALA A 101 30.39 -28.25 -1.28
N ALA A 102 29.24 -28.73 -1.76
CA ALA A 102 28.20 -27.88 -2.30
C ALA A 102 27.46 -27.07 -1.23
N LEU A 103 27.13 -27.68 -0.08
CA LEU A 103 26.57 -26.97 1.08
C LEU A 103 27.55 -25.90 1.59
N ALA A 104 28.83 -26.25 1.73
CA ALA A 104 29.88 -25.30 2.08
C ALA A 104 29.98 -24.14 1.08
N LEU A 105 29.97 -24.44 -0.23
CA LEU A 105 29.99 -23.43 -1.29
C LEU A 105 28.75 -22.52 -1.23
N ALA A 106 27.56 -23.05 -0.94
CA ALA A 106 26.36 -22.23 -0.76
C ALA A 106 26.53 -21.23 0.39
N SER A 107 27.14 -21.66 1.50
CA SER A 107 27.48 -20.75 2.61
C SER A 107 28.48 -19.67 2.18
N THR A 108 29.51 -20.03 1.42
CA THR A 108 30.50 -19.05 0.94
C THR A 108 29.90 -18.06 -0.06
N PHE A 109 28.97 -18.49 -0.91
CA PHE A 109 28.21 -17.57 -1.77
C PHE A 109 27.41 -16.54 -0.97
N ILE A 110 26.85 -16.94 0.18
CA ILE A 110 26.15 -16.00 1.08
C ILE A 110 27.15 -14.97 1.63
N ASP A 111 28.31 -15.43 2.11
CA ASP A 111 29.37 -14.54 2.64
C ASP A 111 29.90 -13.55 1.59
N ASP A 112 29.96 -13.93 0.31
CA ASP A 112 30.44 -13.09 -0.80
C ASP A 112 29.33 -12.22 -1.43
N GLY A 113 28.07 -12.34 -0.96
CA GLY A 113 26.93 -11.60 -1.48
C GLY A 113 26.32 -12.15 -2.78
N GLU A 114 26.74 -13.33 -3.23
CA GLU A 114 26.17 -14.05 -4.38
C GLU A 114 24.88 -14.82 -4.00
N TYR A 115 23.91 -14.12 -3.40
CA TYR A 115 22.71 -14.71 -2.80
C TYR A 115 21.87 -15.55 -3.78
N GLN A 116 21.79 -15.12 -5.03
CA GLN A 116 21.06 -15.85 -6.06
C GLN A 116 21.73 -17.20 -6.40
N ASN A 117 23.06 -17.26 -6.40
CA ASN A 117 23.80 -18.50 -6.64
C ASN A 117 23.68 -19.45 -5.44
N ALA A 118 23.75 -18.92 -4.22
CA ALA A 118 23.50 -19.68 -3.00
C ALA A 118 22.09 -20.30 -3.00
N ALA A 119 21.06 -19.51 -3.33
CA ALA A 119 19.67 -19.99 -3.41
C ALA A 119 19.51 -21.12 -4.43
N ALA A 120 20.06 -20.93 -5.65
CA ALA A 120 19.98 -21.94 -6.70
C ALA A 120 20.67 -23.25 -6.30
N LEU A 121 21.82 -23.17 -5.62
CA LEU A 121 22.54 -24.35 -5.15
C LEU A 121 21.75 -25.08 -4.06
N LEU A 122 21.18 -24.35 -3.10
CA LEU A 122 20.37 -24.92 -2.02
C LEU A 122 19.06 -25.55 -2.52
N ASP A 123 18.56 -25.20 -3.69
CA ASP A 123 17.37 -25.80 -4.31
C ASP A 123 17.67 -27.13 -5.02
N ASP A 124 18.94 -27.52 -5.18
CA ASP A 124 19.34 -28.79 -5.78
C ASP A 124 19.08 -29.97 -4.83
N SER A 125 18.20 -30.89 -5.23
CA SER A 125 17.86 -32.07 -4.44
C SER A 125 18.99 -33.10 -4.38
N ALA A 126 19.99 -33.02 -5.27
CA ALA A 126 21.19 -33.86 -5.22
C ALA A 126 22.03 -33.62 -3.95
N LEU A 127 21.82 -32.49 -3.26
CA LEU A 127 22.46 -32.20 -1.98
C LEU A 127 21.96 -33.09 -0.83
N LEU A 128 20.79 -33.69 -0.96
CA LEU A 128 20.10 -34.41 0.12
C LEU A 128 20.43 -35.91 0.13
N ASP A 129 21.64 -36.27 -0.29
CA ASP A 129 22.13 -37.64 -0.36
C ASP A 129 22.43 -38.26 1.02
N THR A 130 22.67 -37.44 2.04
CA THR A 130 22.82 -37.86 3.44
C THR A 130 21.71 -37.32 4.34
N TRP A 131 21.50 -37.98 5.49
CA TRP A 131 20.50 -37.57 6.47
C TRP A 131 20.89 -36.28 7.21
N GLU A 132 22.18 -36.03 7.38
CA GLU A 132 22.74 -34.79 7.94
C GLU A 132 22.50 -33.59 7.01
N ASN A 133 22.56 -33.81 5.69
CA ASN A 133 22.43 -32.71 4.72
C ASN A 133 21.08 -32.02 4.74
N HIS A 134 20.02 -32.72 5.19
CA HIS A 134 18.71 -32.11 5.37
C HIS A 134 18.74 -30.98 6.41
N GLN A 135 19.42 -31.21 7.54
CA GLN A 135 19.55 -30.21 8.60
C GLN A 135 20.53 -29.08 8.20
N TRP A 136 21.64 -29.43 7.55
CA TRP A 136 22.58 -28.42 7.04
C TRP A 136 21.96 -27.52 5.96
N GLN A 137 21.20 -28.08 5.02
CA GLN A 137 20.48 -27.31 4.00
C GLN A 137 19.49 -26.33 4.66
N GLN A 138 18.72 -26.79 5.66
CA GLN A 138 17.83 -25.92 6.43
C GLN A 138 18.60 -24.78 7.10
N HIS A 139 19.70 -25.08 7.80
CA HIS A 139 20.51 -24.09 8.49
C HIS A 139 21.09 -23.04 7.53
N ILE A 140 21.69 -23.47 6.42
CA ILE A 140 22.31 -22.57 5.44
C ILE A 140 21.23 -21.76 4.69
N ARG A 141 20.05 -22.33 4.46
CA ARG A 141 18.90 -21.59 3.92
C ARG A 141 18.39 -20.54 4.91
N ALA A 142 18.33 -20.86 6.21
CA ALA A 142 17.99 -19.88 7.24
C ALA A 142 19.04 -18.76 7.30
N TYR A 143 20.32 -19.11 7.15
CA TYR A 143 21.41 -18.13 7.07
C TYR A 143 21.32 -17.23 5.83
N LEU A 144 20.95 -17.76 4.66
CA LEU A 144 20.72 -16.96 3.45
C LEU A 144 19.62 -15.90 3.70
N MET A 145 18.51 -16.31 4.31
CA MET A 145 17.43 -15.38 4.67
C MET A 145 17.89 -14.37 5.72
N PHE A 146 18.73 -14.80 6.67
CA PHE A 146 19.27 -13.93 7.71
C PHE A 146 20.22 -12.87 7.16
N ALA A 147 21.16 -13.27 6.30
CA ALA A 147 22.12 -12.37 5.66
C ALA A 147 21.43 -11.29 4.80
N THR A 148 20.30 -11.65 4.20
CA THR A 148 19.47 -10.74 3.39
C THR A 148 18.36 -10.05 4.19
N GLN A 149 18.38 -10.18 5.52
CA GLN A 149 17.41 -9.58 6.44
C GLN A 149 15.94 -9.86 6.08
N ARG A 150 15.68 -11.07 5.56
CA ARG A 150 14.35 -11.59 5.25
C ARG A 150 13.80 -12.32 6.47
N TRP A 151 13.54 -11.56 7.53
CA TRP A 151 13.24 -12.11 8.86
C TRP A 151 12.06 -13.10 8.90
N PRO A 152 10.92 -12.86 8.22
CA PRO A 152 9.82 -13.84 8.19
C PRO A 152 10.27 -15.18 7.58
N ASP A 153 11.08 -15.13 6.52
CA ASP A 153 11.62 -16.32 5.87
C ASP A 153 12.62 -17.07 6.75
N VAL A 154 13.42 -16.38 7.58
CA VAL A 154 14.31 -17.04 8.56
C VAL A 154 13.48 -17.89 9.52
N ILE A 155 12.41 -17.34 10.08
CA ILE A 155 11.52 -18.04 11.01
C ILE A 155 10.82 -19.21 10.31
N SER A 156 10.32 -18.99 9.09
CA SER A 156 9.64 -20.02 8.29
C SER A 156 10.57 -21.20 7.98
N VAL A 157 11.80 -20.93 7.55
CA VAL A 157 12.81 -21.96 7.28
C VAL A 157 13.21 -22.68 8.57
N ALA A 158 13.45 -21.95 9.66
CA ALA A 158 13.80 -22.55 10.95
C ALA A 158 12.68 -23.43 11.53
N ALA A 159 11.41 -23.08 11.29
CA ALA A 159 10.26 -23.84 11.73
C ALA A 159 9.90 -25.03 10.82
N THR A 160 10.61 -25.21 9.70
CA THR A 160 10.36 -26.33 8.78
C THR A 160 10.64 -27.67 9.47
N ILE A 161 9.68 -28.59 9.37
CA ILE A 161 9.81 -29.94 9.93
C ILE A 161 10.70 -30.77 9.00
N LEU A 162 11.84 -31.23 9.52
CA LEU A 162 12.75 -32.12 8.79
C LEU A 162 12.13 -33.52 8.62
N PRO A 163 12.50 -34.26 7.56
CA PRO A 163 11.99 -35.61 7.36
C PRO A 163 12.39 -36.53 8.53
N PRO A 164 11.58 -37.56 8.86
CA PRO A 164 11.82 -38.41 10.03
C PRO A 164 13.16 -39.14 10.06
N GLN A 165 13.83 -39.26 8.92
CA GLN A 165 15.13 -39.91 8.79
C GLN A 165 16.32 -38.95 8.97
N ALA A 166 16.08 -37.63 9.02
CA ALA A 166 17.15 -36.64 9.13
C ALA A 166 17.94 -36.78 10.43
N SER A 167 19.26 -36.66 10.35
CA SER A 167 20.14 -36.62 11.51
C SER A 167 20.01 -35.26 12.18
N ILE A 168 19.58 -35.22 13.44
CA ILE A 168 19.43 -33.98 14.22
C ILE A 168 20.67 -33.77 15.08
N MET A 169 21.49 -32.81 14.70
CA MET A 169 22.65 -32.35 15.45
C MET A 169 22.26 -31.15 16.33
N SER A 170 22.51 -31.26 17.64
CA SER A 170 22.15 -30.23 18.62
C SER A 170 22.77 -28.86 18.32
N ALA A 171 24.04 -28.82 17.89
CA ALA A 171 24.70 -27.57 17.52
C ALA A 171 24.03 -26.86 16.33
N VAL A 172 23.62 -27.60 15.29
CA VAL A 172 22.97 -27.05 14.09
C VAL A 172 21.55 -26.57 14.41
N SER A 173 20.82 -27.30 15.26
CA SER A 173 19.52 -26.85 15.76
C SER A 173 19.65 -25.57 16.59
N ALA A 174 20.62 -25.49 17.50
CA ALA A 174 20.86 -24.29 18.31
C ALA A 174 21.26 -23.09 17.46
N ALA A 175 22.12 -23.28 16.46
CA ALA A 175 22.52 -22.26 15.50
C ALA A 175 21.31 -21.73 14.70
N THR A 176 20.47 -22.62 14.17
CA THR A 176 19.27 -22.25 13.40
C THR A 176 18.23 -21.51 14.25
N THR A 177 18.00 -22.00 15.47
CA THR A 177 17.14 -21.36 16.47
C THR A 177 17.63 -19.97 16.85
N THR A 178 18.95 -19.77 16.94
CA THR A 178 19.54 -18.45 17.24
C THR A 178 19.25 -17.44 16.13
N LEU A 179 19.33 -17.86 14.86
CA LEU A 179 18.94 -17.02 13.71
C LEU A 179 17.44 -16.65 13.77
N ALA A 180 16.57 -17.61 14.11
CA ALA A 180 15.14 -17.37 14.25
C ALA A 180 14.80 -16.41 15.40
N ALA A 181 15.52 -16.49 16.52
CA ALA A 181 15.37 -15.56 17.65
C ALA A 181 15.72 -14.12 17.24
N HIS A 182 16.84 -13.93 16.53
CA HIS A 182 17.21 -12.64 15.95
C HIS A 182 16.12 -12.12 15.00
N ALA A 183 15.65 -12.96 14.08
CA ALA A 183 14.61 -12.59 13.12
C ALA A 183 13.33 -12.11 13.82
N ALA A 184 12.88 -12.82 14.85
CA ALA A 184 11.73 -12.40 15.65
C ALA A 184 11.97 -11.05 16.36
N ALA A 185 13.17 -10.81 16.89
CA ALA A 185 13.53 -9.53 17.48
C ALA A 185 13.50 -8.38 16.44
N HIS A 186 14.03 -8.61 15.24
CA HIS A 186 14.01 -7.64 14.13
C HIS A 186 12.62 -7.39 13.55
N LEU A 187 11.67 -8.30 13.77
CA LEU A 187 10.24 -8.09 13.47
C LEU A 187 9.48 -7.39 14.62
N GLY A 188 10.18 -6.97 15.68
CA GLY A 188 9.55 -6.32 16.83
C GLY A 188 8.70 -7.29 17.67
N GLN A 189 9.00 -8.59 17.63
CA GLN A 189 8.30 -9.65 18.36
C GLN A 189 9.16 -10.19 19.52
N PRO A 190 9.40 -9.41 20.59
CA PRO A 190 10.35 -9.78 21.63
C PRO A 190 9.95 -11.04 22.42
N LEU A 191 8.65 -11.28 22.62
CA LEU A 191 8.19 -12.51 23.30
C LEU A 191 8.45 -13.75 22.45
N VAL A 192 8.30 -13.65 21.12
CA VAL A 192 8.61 -14.74 20.18
C VAL A 192 10.13 -14.95 20.11
N ALA A 193 10.91 -13.88 20.15
CA ALA A 193 12.37 -13.97 20.22
C ALA A 193 12.82 -14.72 21.49
N LEU A 194 12.23 -14.40 22.65
CA LEU A 194 12.52 -15.11 23.90
C LEU A 194 12.11 -16.59 23.83
N ASP A 195 10.93 -16.91 23.28
CA ASP A 195 10.50 -18.31 23.05
C ASP A 195 11.51 -19.10 22.21
N TRP A 196 12.01 -18.51 21.12
CA TRP A 196 13.09 -19.14 20.34
C TRP A 196 14.36 -19.32 21.16
N THR A 197 14.77 -18.33 21.96
CA THR A 197 15.97 -18.49 22.80
C THR A 197 15.82 -19.58 23.86
N ASP A 198 14.61 -19.80 24.37
CA ASP A 198 14.32 -20.81 25.40
C ASP A 198 14.29 -22.25 24.86
N ARG A 199 14.30 -22.41 23.53
CA ARG A 199 14.53 -23.70 22.87
C ARG A 199 15.99 -24.13 22.89
N VAL A 200 16.92 -23.28 23.37
CA VAL A 200 18.33 -23.66 23.55
C VAL A 200 18.72 -23.57 25.02
N GLU A 201 19.11 -24.70 25.57
CA GLU A 201 19.67 -24.81 26.91
C GLU A 201 21.20 -24.80 26.86
N LEU A 202 21.82 -23.93 27.65
CA LEU A 202 23.28 -23.87 27.80
C LEU A 202 23.68 -24.67 29.05
N ARG A 203 24.29 -25.85 28.88
CA ARG A 203 24.75 -26.71 29.97
C ARG A 203 26.18 -27.22 29.73
N PRO A 204 27.07 -27.22 30.75
CA PRO A 204 28.39 -27.83 30.63
C PRO A 204 28.30 -29.36 30.52
N GLY A 205 29.08 -29.96 29.61
CA GLY A 205 29.12 -31.41 29.38
C GLY A 205 28.95 -31.77 27.91
N PRO A 206 29.25 -33.02 27.51
CA PRO A 206 29.21 -33.44 26.12
C PRO A 206 27.80 -33.24 25.54
N THR A 207 27.75 -32.63 24.35
CA THR A 207 26.52 -32.41 23.60
C THR A 207 25.90 -33.75 23.19
N GLU A 208 24.84 -34.20 23.87
CA GLU A 208 24.16 -35.47 23.52
C GLU A 208 23.28 -35.31 22.25
N PRO A 209 23.21 -36.32 21.37
CA PRO A 209 22.22 -36.36 20.28
C PRO A 209 20.81 -36.46 20.86
N SER A 210 19.84 -35.72 20.33
CA SER A 210 18.45 -35.83 20.79
C SER A 210 17.91 -37.24 20.49
N GLU A 211 17.49 -37.99 21.52
CA GLU A 211 16.78 -39.25 21.32
C GLU A 211 15.46 -39.00 20.57
N HIS A 212 15.20 -39.80 19.53
CA HIS A 212 13.95 -39.73 18.77
C HIS A 212 12.77 -40.11 19.67
N GLY A 213 12.03 -39.13 20.21
CA GLY A 213 10.90 -39.44 21.09
C GLY A 213 10.04 -38.28 21.61
N ARG A 214 9.07 -37.85 20.79
CA ARG A 214 7.74 -37.31 21.16
C ARG A 214 7.65 -35.97 21.96
N ALA A 215 7.13 -34.98 21.22
CA ALA A 215 6.10 -33.98 21.58
C ALA A 215 6.55 -32.56 22.03
N HIS A 216 6.37 -31.63 21.09
CA HIS A 216 5.90 -30.25 21.19
C HIS A 216 6.75 -29.14 21.83
N ASN A 217 7.93 -29.41 22.39
CA ASN A 217 8.91 -28.38 22.77
C ASN A 217 10.32 -28.98 22.73
N ASP A 218 10.90 -29.12 21.53
CA ASP A 218 12.23 -29.73 21.34
C ASP A 218 13.33 -28.74 21.78
N THR A 219 13.52 -28.59 23.08
CA THR A 219 14.66 -27.87 23.66
C THR A 219 15.94 -28.66 23.38
N VAL A 220 16.95 -27.98 22.87
CA VAL A 220 18.25 -28.56 22.53
C VAL A 220 19.31 -28.06 23.51
N ALA A 221 20.19 -28.94 23.97
CA ALA A 221 21.30 -28.58 24.86
C ALA A 221 22.63 -28.49 24.11
N ILE A 222 23.43 -27.46 24.41
CA ILE A 222 24.80 -27.29 23.90
C ILE A 222 25.75 -26.84 25.02
N ASP A 223 27.03 -27.22 24.92
CA ASP A 223 28.07 -26.70 25.80
C ASP A 223 28.54 -25.31 25.34
N PRO A 224 28.38 -24.25 26.15
CA PRO A 224 28.79 -22.90 25.78
C PRO A 224 30.31 -22.74 25.63
N SER A 225 31.13 -23.68 26.15
CA SER A 225 32.58 -23.70 25.93
C SER A 225 32.96 -24.31 24.58
N GLU A 226 32.15 -25.23 24.05
CA GLU A 226 32.31 -25.78 22.70
C GLU A 226 31.76 -24.83 21.64
N PHE A 227 30.64 -24.15 21.92
CA PHE A 227 29.95 -23.25 20.99
C PHE A 227 29.77 -21.82 21.53
N PRO A 228 30.87 -21.10 21.84
CA PRO A 228 30.80 -19.80 22.51
C PRO A 228 30.14 -18.71 21.66
N LEU A 229 30.18 -18.82 20.32
CA LEU A 229 29.51 -17.86 19.43
C LEU A 229 27.98 -17.93 19.57
N ILE A 230 27.42 -19.15 19.57
CA ILE A 230 25.97 -19.36 19.72
C ILE A 230 25.51 -18.88 21.10
N ALA A 231 26.26 -19.23 22.16
CA ALA A 231 25.95 -18.81 23.52
C ALA A 231 25.97 -17.28 23.68
N ALA A 232 26.95 -16.61 23.07
CA ALA A 232 27.06 -15.16 23.12
C ALA A 232 25.90 -14.46 22.39
N ASP A 233 25.53 -14.93 21.19
CA ASP A 233 24.44 -14.35 20.40
C ASP A 233 23.07 -14.60 21.04
N LEU A 234 22.82 -15.79 21.60
CA LEU A 234 21.59 -16.05 22.37
C LEU A 234 21.44 -15.08 23.55
N ALA A 235 22.53 -14.82 24.28
CA ALA A 235 22.52 -13.84 25.36
C ALA A 235 22.31 -12.40 24.85
N TYR A 236 22.90 -12.06 23.71
CA TYR A 236 22.69 -10.76 23.07
C TYR A 236 21.22 -10.55 22.66
N VAL A 237 20.62 -11.51 21.94
CA VAL A 237 19.22 -11.44 21.51
C VAL A 237 18.26 -11.37 22.69
N ARG A 238 18.47 -12.19 23.73
CA ARG A 238 17.69 -12.10 24.98
C ARG A 238 17.75 -10.69 25.56
N GLY A 239 18.96 -10.12 25.63
CA GLY A 239 19.17 -8.76 26.11
C GLY A 239 18.41 -7.72 25.29
N MET A 240 18.48 -7.80 23.96
CA MET A 240 17.79 -6.88 23.07
C MET A 240 16.26 -7.08 23.09
N ALA A 241 15.77 -8.31 23.25
CA ALA A 241 14.35 -8.61 23.40
C ALA A 241 13.76 -8.02 24.70
N HIS A 242 14.46 -8.18 25.83
CA HIS A 242 14.08 -7.52 27.09
C HIS A 242 14.11 -5.99 26.96
N ARG A 243 15.07 -5.44 26.21
CA ARG A 243 15.12 -4.00 25.95
C ARG A 243 13.90 -3.53 25.14
N LEU A 244 13.46 -4.28 24.12
CA LEU A 244 12.23 -4.00 23.37
C LEU A 244 10.97 -4.05 24.25
N LEU A 245 10.97 -4.89 25.30
CA LEU A 245 9.90 -4.94 26.31
C LEU A 245 9.96 -3.79 27.33
N GLY A 246 11.00 -2.96 27.31
CA GLY A 246 11.24 -1.92 28.31
C GLY A 246 11.85 -2.43 29.63
N GLU A 247 12.29 -3.69 29.68
CA GLU A 247 12.86 -4.34 30.86
C GLU A 247 14.39 -4.15 30.92
N GLN A 248 14.83 -2.93 31.23
CA GLN A 248 16.26 -2.57 31.15
C GLN A 248 17.16 -3.36 32.12
N ASP A 249 16.69 -3.73 33.30
CA ASP A 249 17.47 -4.53 34.26
C ASP A 249 17.78 -5.92 33.70
N ASN A 250 16.77 -6.58 33.12
CA ASN A 250 16.93 -7.88 32.45
C ASN A 250 17.82 -7.76 31.21
N ALA A 251 17.65 -6.69 30.43
CA ALA A 251 18.48 -6.41 29.27
C ALA A 251 19.96 -6.31 29.65
N GLN A 252 20.28 -5.57 30.73
CA GLN A 252 21.65 -5.41 31.19
C GLN A 252 22.27 -6.73 31.65
N ILE A 253 21.51 -7.57 32.38
CA ILE A 253 21.96 -8.89 32.82
C ILE A 253 22.33 -9.75 31.61
N TRP A 254 21.44 -9.86 30.62
CA TRP A 254 21.67 -10.73 29.47
C TRP A 254 22.76 -10.20 28.54
N LEU A 255 22.80 -8.90 28.26
CA LEU A 255 23.87 -8.29 27.47
C LEU A 255 25.25 -8.48 28.13
N SER A 256 25.33 -8.47 29.48
CA SER A 256 26.58 -8.74 30.20
C SER A 256 27.09 -10.18 30.04
N ARG A 257 26.21 -11.11 29.66
CA ARG A 257 26.53 -12.53 29.43
C ARG A 257 26.90 -12.84 27.98
N ALA A 258 26.72 -11.90 27.06
CA ALA A 258 27.08 -12.04 25.65
C ALA A 258 28.60 -11.94 25.46
N THR A 259 29.31 -13.01 25.84
CA THR A 259 30.77 -13.07 25.88
C THR A 259 31.31 -14.27 25.11
N ILE A 260 32.44 -14.08 24.43
CA ILE A 260 33.21 -15.14 23.79
C ILE A 260 34.53 -15.24 24.56
N ASN A 261 34.82 -16.42 25.13
CA ASN A 261 36.02 -16.66 25.94
C ASN A 261 36.20 -15.61 27.07
N GLY A 262 35.10 -15.17 27.68
CA GLY A 262 35.08 -14.18 28.76
C GLY A 262 35.17 -12.71 28.32
N ALA A 263 35.29 -12.42 27.02
CA ALA A 263 35.27 -11.06 26.49
C ALA A 263 33.90 -10.73 25.88
N LEU A 264 33.33 -9.56 26.22
CA LEU A 264 32.07 -9.08 25.62
C LEU A 264 32.17 -8.97 24.10
N THR A 265 31.12 -9.39 23.39
CA THR A 265 31.02 -9.14 21.95
C THR A 265 30.96 -7.64 21.67
N ALA A 266 31.39 -7.23 20.47
CA ALA A 266 31.37 -5.82 20.08
C ALA A 266 29.95 -5.23 20.16
N ALA A 267 28.94 -5.99 19.70
CA ALA A 267 27.54 -5.60 19.75
C ALA A 267 27.02 -5.46 21.20
N ALA A 268 27.35 -6.40 22.09
CA ALA A 268 26.97 -6.32 23.49
C ALA A 268 27.64 -5.14 24.21
N LYS A 269 28.92 -4.89 23.92
CA LYS A 269 29.66 -3.74 24.47
C LYS A 269 29.01 -2.41 24.06
N GLN A 270 28.59 -2.28 22.81
CA GLN A 270 27.87 -1.10 22.33
C GLN A 270 26.50 -0.95 23.01
N ALA A 271 25.72 -2.03 23.08
CA ALA A 271 24.40 -2.03 23.71
C ALA A 271 24.44 -1.74 25.22
N LEU A 272 25.49 -2.15 25.92
CA LEU A 272 25.70 -1.82 27.34
C LEU A 272 26.18 -0.37 27.54
N ALA A 273 26.92 0.19 26.59
CA ALA A 273 27.39 1.57 26.66
C ALA A 273 26.27 2.59 26.40
N ASP A 274 25.29 2.23 25.57
CA ASP A 274 24.13 3.06 25.25
C ASP A 274 22.80 2.35 25.58
N PRO A 275 22.14 2.72 26.71
CA PRO A 275 20.82 2.20 27.06
C PRO A 275 19.71 2.57 26.05
N GLY A 276 19.91 3.62 25.26
CA GLY A 276 18.99 4.07 24.21
C GLY A 276 19.16 3.31 22.89
N LEU A 277 20.23 2.52 22.74
CA LEU A 277 20.45 1.69 21.55
C LEU A 277 19.35 0.63 21.44
N GLN A 278 18.50 0.76 20.42
CA GLN A 278 17.48 -0.21 20.06
C GLN A 278 17.90 -1.01 18.82
N LEU A 279 17.33 -2.20 18.71
CA LEU A 279 17.46 -3.03 17.52
C LEU A 279 16.69 -2.38 16.37
N ALA A 280 17.23 -2.41 15.15
CA ALA A 280 16.50 -1.92 13.98
C ALA A 280 15.32 -2.87 13.69
N VAL A 281 14.11 -2.41 14.03
CA VAL A 281 12.87 -3.15 13.81
C VAL A 281 12.30 -2.77 12.45
N THR A 282 11.86 -3.79 11.70
CA THR A 282 11.15 -3.65 10.43
C THR A 282 9.87 -4.50 10.45
N ASP A 283 9.04 -4.36 9.42
CA ASP A 283 7.81 -5.13 9.23
C ASP A 283 7.85 -5.94 7.93
N GLU A 284 7.04 -6.99 7.86
CA GLU A 284 6.95 -7.89 6.71
C GLU A 284 6.62 -7.13 5.41
N GLU A 285 5.73 -6.14 5.46
CA GLU A 285 5.33 -5.35 4.30
C GLU A 285 6.47 -4.47 3.77
N THR A 286 7.33 -3.95 4.65
CA THR A 286 8.57 -3.24 4.27
C THR A 286 9.52 -4.19 3.54
N ILE A 287 9.73 -5.41 4.06
CA ILE A 287 10.59 -6.42 3.42
C ILE A 287 10.03 -6.82 2.04
N ASP A 288 8.72 -7.05 1.94
CA ASP A 288 8.05 -7.45 0.71
C ASP A 288 8.02 -6.34 -0.36
N SER A 289 8.21 -5.08 0.04
CA SER A 289 8.25 -3.93 -0.88
C SER A 289 9.54 -3.83 -1.70
N ARG A 290 10.55 -4.66 -1.40
CA ARG A 290 11.84 -4.67 -2.09
C ARG A 290 11.68 -4.97 -3.58
N THR A 291 12.38 -4.21 -4.43
CA THR A 291 12.43 -4.50 -5.88
C THR A 291 13.39 -5.64 -6.21
N ASP A 292 14.47 -5.77 -5.43
CA ASP A 292 15.30 -6.98 -5.38
C ASP A 292 15.18 -7.58 -3.97
N LYS A 293 14.59 -8.77 -3.88
CA LYS A 293 14.34 -9.46 -2.61
C LYS A 293 15.60 -9.69 -1.77
N TRP A 294 16.78 -9.69 -2.40
CA TRP A 294 18.07 -9.89 -1.71
C TRP A 294 18.72 -8.58 -1.23
N ASP A 295 18.32 -7.43 -1.76
CA ASP A 295 18.90 -6.13 -1.42
C ASP A 295 17.97 -5.32 -0.52
N VAL A 296 18.36 -5.21 0.75
CA VAL A 296 17.68 -4.44 1.79
C VAL A 296 17.53 -2.97 1.39
N ASN A 297 18.46 -2.40 0.61
CA ASN A 297 18.42 -0.98 0.24
C ASN A 297 17.33 -0.66 -0.81
N THR A 298 16.69 -1.69 -1.37
CA THR A 298 15.58 -1.52 -2.32
C THR A 298 14.21 -1.49 -1.64
N GLU A 299 14.15 -1.61 -0.31
CA GLU A 299 12.91 -1.57 0.45
C GLU A 299 12.33 -0.15 0.55
N ARG A 300 11.01 -0.06 0.66
CA ARG A 300 10.28 1.19 0.85
C ARG A 300 9.84 1.31 2.30
N SER A 301 10.21 2.42 2.94
CA SER A 301 9.82 2.67 4.32
C SER A 301 8.30 2.83 4.44
N GLY A 302 7.75 2.54 5.62
CA GLY A 302 6.32 2.77 5.89
C GLY A 302 5.87 4.23 5.67
N GLN A 303 6.77 5.20 5.78
CA GLN A 303 6.47 6.60 5.44
C GLN A 303 6.34 6.79 3.93
N GLN A 304 7.28 6.27 3.14
CA GLN A 304 7.25 6.37 1.68
C GLN A 304 5.99 5.71 1.11
N ARG A 305 5.63 4.53 1.61
CA ARG A 305 4.40 3.83 1.20
C ARG A 305 3.14 4.66 1.45
N ARG A 306 3.00 5.26 2.64
CA ARG A 306 1.86 6.14 2.97
C ARG A 306 1.79 7.40 2.09
N GLU A 307 2.93 7.99 1.75
CA GLU A 307 3.01 9.15 0.86
C GLU A 307 2.61 8.81 -0.58
N GLU A 308 3.02 7.64 -1.07
CA GLU A 308 2.62 7.09 -2.37
C GLU A 308 1.12 6.80 -2.42
N GLU A 309 0.59 6.06 -1.44
CA GLU A 309 -0.85 5.77 -1.31
C GLU A 309 -1.69 7.05 -1.25
N SER A 310 -1.25 8.05 -0.49
CA SER A 310 -1.92 9.36 -0.44
C SER A 310 -1.91 10.06 -1.81
N THR A 311 -0.82 9.93 -2.56
CA THR A 311 -0.69 10.54 -3.89
C THR A 311 -1.52 9.81 -4.93
N GLU A 312 -1.53 8.49 -4.90
CA GLU A 312 -2.39 7.66 -5.75
C GLU A 312 -3.87 7.93 -5.46
N ARG A 313 -4.26 7.94 -4.19
CA ARG A 313 -5.64 8.26 -3.79
C ARG A 313 -6.10 9.63 -4.26
N ARG A 314 -5.21 10.63 -4.20
CA ARG A 314 -5.48 11.98 -4.73
C ARG A 314 -5.68 11.96 -6.25
N ARG A 315 -4.87 11.21 -7.00
CA ARG A 315 -5.02 11.06 -8.45
C ARG A 315 -6.35 10.39 -8.81
N GLU A 316 -6.73 9.34 -8.10
CA GLU A 316 -8.02 8.67 -8.27
C GLU A 316 -9.19 9.63 -8.04
N LEU A 317 -9.19 10.36 -6.92
CA LEU A 317 -10.23 11.33 -6.59
C LEU A 317 -10.35 12.42 -7.66
N LEU A 318 -9.22 12.93 -8.15
CA LEU A 318 -9.20 13.91 -9.23
C LEU A 318 -9.83 13.34 -10.51
N ALA A 319 -9.47 12.11 -10.90
CA ALA A 319 -10.03 11.44 -12.07
C ALA A 319 -11.53 11.18 -11.93
N GLU A 320 -11.98 10.69 -10.77
CA GLU A 320 -13.40 10.50 -10.46
C GLU A 320 -14.19 11.81 -10.52
N GLY A 321 -13.66 12.88 -9.94
CA GLY A 321 -14.28 14.20 -9.94
C GLY A 321 -14.45 14.77 -11.35
N ARG A 322 -13.39 14.68 -12.18
CA ARG A 322 -13.44 15.05 -13.60
C ARG A 322 -14.46 14.22 -14.38
N ALA A 323 -14.50 12.91 -14.15
CA ALA A 323 -15.48 12.03 -14.79
C ALA A 323 -16.93 12.39 -14.40
N LEU A 324 -17.19 12.66 -13.11
CA LEU A 324 -18.50 13.10 -12.65
C LEU A 324 -18.94 14.42 -13.32
N LEU A 325 -18.03 15.39 -13.43
CA LEU A 325 -18.32 16.66 -14.07
C LEU A 325 -18.56 16.51 -15.58
N ASN A 326 -17.73 15.71 -16.27
CA ASN A 326 -17.86 15.45 -17.71
C ASN A 326 -19.15 14.70 -18.05
N ASN A 327 -19.62 13.81 -17.16
CA ASN A 327 -20.86 13.07 -17.32
C ASN A 327 -22.13 13.93 -17.15
N GLN A 328 -22.03 15.15 -16.60
CA GLN A 328 -23.16 16.07 -16.57
C GLN A 328 -23.43 16.64 -17.97
N VAL A 329 -24.69 16.58 -18.39
CA VAL A 329 -25.15 17.13 -19.67
C VAL A 329 -24.96 18.64 -19.67
N GLY A 330 -24.53 19.21 -20.79
CA GLY A 330 -24.32 20.66 -20.92
C GLY A 330 -23.19 21.19 -20.02
N LEU A 331 -23.43 22.36 -19.42
CA LEU A 331 -22.53 23.02 -18.45
C LEU A 331 -21.16 23.42 -19.01
N ALA A 332 -21.09 23.82 -20.28
CA ALA A 332 -19.82 24.17 -20.93
C ALA A 332 -19.04 25.29 -20.19
N GLU A 333 -19.73 26.32 -19.71
CA GLU A 333 -19.11 27.41 -18.94
C GLU A 333 -18.57 26.94 -17.60
N VAL A 334 -19.34 26.11 -16.88
CA VAL A 334 -18.92 25.53 -15.60
C VAL A 334 -17.71 24.62 -15.80
N LYS A 335 -17.75 23.73 -16.80
CA LYS A 335 -16.63 22.83 -17.14
C LYS A 335 -15.35 23.62 -17.45
N ARG A 336 -15.46 24.71 -18.21
CA ARG A 336 -14.34 25.60 -18.51
C ARG A 336 -13.80 26.28 -17.25
N ALA A 337 -14.67 26.85 -16.43
CA ALA A 337 -14.27 27.51 -15.19
C ALA A 337 -13.62 26.55 -14.18
N VAL A 338 -14.04 25.28 -14.15
CA VAL A 338 -13.38 24.24 -13.35
C VAL A 338 -12.01 23.90 -13.92
N ALA A 339 -11.86 23.74 -15.24
CA ALA A 339 -10.56 23.50 -15.85
C ALA A 339 -9.57 24.66 -15.58
N GLU A 340 -10.03 25.92 -15.71
CA GLU A 340 -9.23 27.10 -15.37
C GLU A 340 -8.81 27.12 -13.89
N LEU A 341 -9.66 26.62 -12.99
CA LEU A 341 -9.34 26.51 -11.58
C LEU A 341 -8.26 25.44 -11.33
N GLU A 342 -8.36 24.28 -11.99
CA GLU A 342 -7.35 23.22 -11.92
C GLU A 342 -5.98 23.76 -12.37
N ASP A 343 -5.93 24.44 -13.52
CA ASP A 343 -4.71 25.05 -14.06
C ASP A 343 -4.10 26.07 -13.08
N GLN A 344 -4.94 26.91 -12.46
CA GLN A 344 -4.49 27.89 -11.46
C GLN A 344 -3.88 27.24 -10.23
N ILE A 345 -4.47 26.15 -9.74
CA ILE A 345 -3.98 25.42 -8.57
C ILE A 345 -2.66 24.71 -8.88
N GLU A 346 -2.54 24.10 -10.06
CA GLU A 346 -1.32 23.45 -10.53
C GLU A 346 -0.16 24.45 -10.65
N VAL A 347 -0.37 25.56 -11.37
CA VAL A 347 0.65 26.61 -11.51
C VAL A 347 1.03 27.21 -10.16
N ARG A 348 0.06 27.35 -9.24
CA ARG A 348 0.32 27.80 -7.88
C ARG A 348 1.24 26.85 -7.12
N ALA A 349 1.01 25.54 -7.21
CA ALA A 349 1.87 24.54 -6.58
C ALA A 349 3.31 24.61 -7.13
N LEU A 350 3.46 24.75 -8.45
CA LEU A 350 4.76 24.93 -9.10
C LEU A 350 5.49 26.21 -8.64
N ARG A 351 4.76 27.31 -8.50
CA ARG A 351 5.33 28.58 -7.99
C ARG A 351 5.81 28.45 -6.54
N LEU A 352 5.04 27.80 -5.68
CA LEU A 352 5.43 27.54 -4.28
C LEU A 352 6.67 26.66 -4.20
N ALA A 353 6.74 25.59 -5.00
CA ALA A 353 7.92 24.72 -5.07
C ALA A 353 9.18 25.47 -5.54
N ALA A 354 9.01 26.48 -6.39
CA ALA A 354 10.08 27.38 -6.84
C ALA A 354 10.38 28.55 -5.89
N GLY A 355 9.73 28.63 -4.73
CA GLY A 355 9.91 29.73 -3.76
C GLY A 355 9.36 31.09 -4.20
N LEU A 356 8.49 31.12 -5.23
CA LEU A 356 7.89 32.36 -5.73
C LEU A 356 6.67 32.77 -4.92
N PRO A 357 6.41 34.09 -4.77
CA PRO A 357 5.19 34.56 -4.12
C PRO A 357 3.96 34.16 -4.95
N VAL A 358 2.92 33.75 -4.26
CA VAL A 358 1.60 33.47 -4.84
C VAL A 358 0.59 34.37 -4.15
N ALA A 359 -0.23 35.07 -4.92
CA ALA A 359 -1.33 35.86 -4.39
C ALA A 359 -2.31 34.95 -3.62
N SER A 360 -2.81 35.45 -2.48
CA SER A 360 -3.80 34.74 -1.69
C SER A 360 -5.16 34.77 -2.39
N GLN A 361 -5.50 33.70 -3.09
CA GLN A 361 -6.84 33.48 -3.63
C GLN A 361 -7.64 32.55 -2.71
N THR A 362 -8.94 32.82 -2.59
CA THR A 362 -9.88 31.96 -1.87
C THR A 362 -10.32 30.80 -2.77
N ASN A 363 -10.70 29.69 -2.13
CA ASN A 363 -11.19 28.47 -2.78
C ASN A 363 -12.72 28.32 -2.67
N HIS A 364 -13.40 29.30 -2.08
CA HIS A 364 -14.86 29.29 -1.90
C HIS A 364 -15.57 29.61 -3.21
N VAL A 365 -16.72 28.98 -3.43
CA VAL A 365 -17.42 29.05 -4.73
C VAL A 365 -18.90 29.33 -4.50
N LEU A 366 -19.48 30.15 -5.39
CA LEU A 366 -20.92 30.30 -5.49
C LEU A 366 -21.42 29.59 -6.76
N LEU A 367 -22.41 28.72 -6.60
CA LEU A 367 -23.11 28.07 -7.70
C LEU A 367 -24.44 28.79 -7.92
N VAL A 368 -24.53 29.58 -8.99
CA VAL A 368 -25.70 30.45 -9.25
C VAL A 368 -26.45 30.01 -10.49
N GLY A 369 -27.78 29.96 -10.41
CA GLY A 369 -28.64 29.70 -11.57
C GLY A 369 -29.96 29.02 -11.21
N PRO A 370 -30.83 28.74 -12.20
CA PRO A 370 -32.15 28.17 -11.99
C PRO A 370 -32.14 26.80 -11.29
N PRO A 371 -33.24 26.38 -10.66
CA PRO A 371 -33.38 25.07 -10.03
C PRO A 371 -33.30 23.95 -11.07
N GLY A 372 -32.75 22.81 -10.67
CA GLY A 372 -32.64 21.64 -11.53
C GLY A 372 -31.56 21.72 -12.62
N THR A 373 -30.61 22.66 -12.51
CA THR A 373 -29.49 22.83 -13.46
C THR A 373 -28.22 22.04 -13.10
N GLY A 374 -28.20 21.32 -11.97
CA GLY A 374 -27.07 20.46 -11.59
C GLY A 374 -26.06 21.07 -10.60
N LYS A 375 -26.47 22.07 -9.83
CA LYS A 375 -25.62 22.70 -8.79
C LYS A 375 -25.09 21.70 -7.76
N THR A 376 -25.97 20.93 -7.12
CA THR A 376 -25.58 19.94 -6.09
C THR A 376 -24.69 18.83 -6.65
N THR A 377 -24.99 18.33 -7.86
CA THR A 377 -24.15 17.32 -8.53
C THR A 377 -22.78 17.87 -8.90
N THR A 378 -22.70 19.14 -9.31
CA THR A 378 -21.43 19.82 -9.58
C THR A 378 -20.64 20.09 -8.30
N ALA A 379 -21.30 20.44 -7.21
CA ALA A 379 -20.65 20.55 -5.91
C ALA A 379 -19.94 19.23 -5.57
N ALA A 380 -20.65 18.09 -5.68
CA ALA A 380 -20.08 16.77 -5.41
C ALA A 380 -18.86 16.45 -6.29
N ALA A 381 -18.90 16.82 -7.57
CA ALA A 381 -17.75 16.68 -8.46
C ALA A 381 -16.56 17.57 -8.02
N LEU A 382 -16.83 18.84 -7.70
CA LEU A 382 -15.85 19.78 -7.16
C LEU A 382 -15.21 19.24 -5.88
N GLY A 383 -15.96 18.55 -5.04
CA GLY A 383 -15.41 18.00 -3.80
C GLY A 383 -14.34 16.95 -4.01
N LYS A 384 -14.55 16.06 -4.97
CA LYS A 384 -13.53 15.09 -5.39
C LYS A 384 -12.33 15.77 -6.06
N ILE A 385 -12.56 16.76 -6.92
CA ILE A 385 -11.50 17.54 -7.57
C ILE A 385 -10.64 18.25 -6.52
N TYR A 386 -11.26 18.94 -5.56
CA TYR A 386 -10.56 19.69 -4.52
C TYR A 386 -9.75 18.77 -3.60
N ALA A 387 -10.28 17.59 -3.28
CA ALA A 387 -9.55 16.58 -2.52
C ALA A 387 -8.35 16.04 -3.32
N GLY A 388 -8.55 15.74 -4.61
CA GLY A 388 -7.49 15.27 -5.50
C GLY A 388 -6.39 16.30 -5.74
N LEU A 389 -6.72 17.60 -5.74
CA LEU A 389 -5.76 18.70 -5.80
C LEU A 389 -5.12 19.05 -4.44
N GLY A 390 -5.58 18.44 -3.35
CA GLY A 390 -5.07 18.69 -2.00
C GLY A 390 -5.52 20.00 -1.36
N ILE A 391 -6.63 20.59 -1.81
CA ILE A 391 -7.25 21.77 -1.15
C ILE A 391 -8.00 21.35 0.12
N VAL A 392 -8.71 20.23 0.05
CA VAL A 392 -9.41 19.63 1.20
C VAL A 392 -8.89 18.23 1.44
N ARG A 393 -8.99 17.73 2.67
CA ARG A 393 -8.54 16.37 3.02
C ARG A 393 -9.55 15.32 2.63
N HIS A 394 -10.84 15.67 2.67
CA HIS A 394 -11.93 14.75 2.42
C HIS A 394 -12.82 15.26 1.27
N PRO A 395 -13.21 14.38 0.33
CA PRO A 395 -14.05 14.76 -0.80
C PRO A 395 -15.53 14.93 -0.42
N GLU A 396 -15.94 14.46 0.77
CA GLU A 396 -17.34 14.50 1.18
C GLU A 396 -17.84 15.93 1.38
N ILE A 397 -19.08 16.15 0.93
CA ILE A 397 -19.80 17.39 1.14
C ILE A 397 -20.71 17.24 2.33
N VAL A 398 -20.65 18.22 3.22
CA VAL A 398 -21.55 18.37 4.34
C VAL A 398 -22.62 19.38 3.93
N GLU A 399 -23.82 18.90 3.65
CA GLU A 399 -24.97 19.77 3.39
C GLU A 399 -25.44 20.42 4.69
N VAL A 400 -25.63 21.74 4.66
CA VAL A 400 -26.00 22.55 5.81
C VAL A 400 -27.14 23.51 5.45
N LYS A 401 -27.92 23.91 6.45
CA LYS A 401 -29.05 24.84 6.35
C LYS A 401 -28.87 26.00 7.31
N ARG A 402 -29.72 27.04 7.18
CA ARG A 402 -29.77 28.18 8.11
C ARG A 402 -29.80 27.73 9.58
N ALA A 403 -30.60 26.72 9.90
CA ALA A 403 -30.74 26.18 11.26
C ALA A 403 -29.44 25.62 11.85
N ASP A 404 -28.44 25.26 11.03
CA ASP A 404 -27.14 24.79 11.49
C ASP A 404 -26.21 25.96 11.87
N PHE A 405 -26.41 27.14 11.27
CA PHE A 405 -25.64 28.35 11.56
C PHE A 405 -26.27 29.22 12.66
N CYS A 406 -27.60 29.37 12.61
CA CYS A 406 -28.33 30.29 13.46
C CYS A 406 -28.74 29.64 14.78
N GLY A 407 -28.53 30.36 15.89
CA GLY A 407 -29.01 29.97 17.20
C GLY A 407 -30.45 30.43 17.47
N GLU A 408 -31.03 30.01 18.61
CA GLU A 408 -32.42 30.35 18.96
C GLU A 408 -32.59 31.80 19.45
N TYR A 409 -31.51 32.43 19.90
CA TYR A 409 -31.49 33.79 20.42
C TYR A 409 -30.25 34.56 19.96
N VAL A 410 -30.33 35.89 19.96
CA VAL A 410 -29.23 36.79 19.62
C VAL A 410 -28.02 36.50 20.53
N GLY A 411 -26.83 36.36 19.95
CA GLY A 411 -25.59 36.00 20.66
C GLY A 411 -25.31 34.50 20.72
N SER A 412 -26.23 33.65 20.23
CA SER A 412 -26.01 32.19 20.18
C SER A 412 -25.62 31.66 18.79
N SER A 413 -25.77 32.45 17.72
CA SER A 413 -25.37 32.04 16.36
C SER A 413 -23.86 31.93 16.23
N GLY A 414 -23.10 32.80 16.90
CA GLY A 414 -21.65 32.85 16.75
C GLY A 414 -20.94 31.56 17.18
N PRO A 415 -21.14 31.08 18.44
CA PRO A 415 -20.58 29.82 18.91
C PRO A 415 -21.00 28.63 18.05
N LYS A 416 -22.27 28.58 17.64
CA LYS A 416 -22.83 27.48 16.83
C LYS A 416 -22.20 27.42 15.43
N THR A 417 -22.06 28.58 14.78
CA THR A 417 -21.36 28.69 13.48
C THR A 417 -19.90 28.24 13.59
N ASN A 418 -19.20 28.67 14.65
CA ASN A 418 -17.80 28.27 14.87
C ASN A 418 -17.65 26.77 15.13
N GLU A 419 -18.56 26.17 15.91
CA GLU A 419 -18.58 24.73 16.11
C GLU A 419 -18.77 23.97 14.79
N LEU A 420 -19.72 24.42 13.95
CA LEU A 420 -19.98 23.86 12.62
C LEU A 420 -18.76 23.96 11.69
N ILE A 421 -18.04 25.08 11.72
CA ILE A 421 -16.82 25.28 10.92
C ILE A 421 -15.70 24.36 11.42
N ASN A 422 -15.47 24.32 12.74
CA ASN A 422 -14.40 23.53 13.34
C ASN A 422 -14.54 22.03 13.03
N ARG A 423 -15.75 21.48 13.09
CA ARG A 423 -16.03 20.09 12.68
C ARG A 423 -15.91 19.83 11.18
N SER A 424 -15.85 20.90 10.38
CA SER A 424 -15.81 20.84 8.91
C SER A 424 -14.44 21.19 8.33
N LEU A 425 -13.42 21.40 9.17
CA LEU A 425 -12.05 21.65 8.71
C LEU A 425 -11.48 20.43 7.97
N GLY A 426 -10.95 20.67 6.79
CA GLY A 426 -10.52 19.66 5.83
C GLY A 426 -11.65 19.11 4.96
N ARG A 427 -12.86 19.67 5.03
CA ARG A 427 -14.06 19.26 4.29
C ARG A 427 -14.68 20.43 3.53
N ILE A 428 -15.79 20.14 2.85
CA ILE A 428 -16.58 21.10 2.10
C ILE A 428 -17.94 21.26 2.75
N LEU A 429 -18.32 22.50 3.10
CA LEU A 429 -19.69 22.84 3.48
C LEU A 429 -20.46 23.29 2.23
N PHE A 430 -21.64 22.73 2.02
CA PHE A 430 -22.55 23.12 0.95
C PHE A 430 -23.86 23.65 1.54
N MET A 431 -24.22 24.87 1.19
CA MET A 431 -25.50 25.47 1.59
C MET A 431 -26.31 25.82 0.35
N ASP A 432 -27.39 25.09 0.11
CA ASP A 432 -28.39 25.48 -0.88
C ASP A 432 -29.23 26.65 -0.36
N GLU A 433 -29.71 27.48 -1.29
CA GLU A 433 -30.36 28.76 -0.98
C GLU A 433 -29.55 29.59 0.03
N PHE A 434 -28.26 29.78 -0.23
CA PHE A 434 -27.30 30.43 0.67
C PHE A 434 -27.77 31.80 1.19
N TYR A 435 -28.53 32.54 0.36
CA TYR A 435 -29.12 33.82 0.74
C TYR A 435 -30.11 33.73 1.91
N SER A 436 -30.68 32.54 2.19
CA SER A 436 -31.56 32.29 3.34
C SER A 436 -30.84 32.41 4.69
N LEU A 437 -29.50 32.45 4.71
CA LEU A 437 -28.73 32.67 5.92
C LEU A 437 -29.02 34.02 6.59
N VAL A 438 -29.59 34.97 5.84
CA VAL A 438 -30.10 36.23 6.39
C VAL A 438 -31.54 36.42 5.92
N GLU A 439 -32.45 36.50 6.87
CA GLU A 439 -33.85 36.84 6.61
C GLU A 439 -34.01 38.36 6.66
N ARG A 440 -34.92 38.91 5.86
CA ARG A 440 -35.29 40.33 5.94
C ARG A 440 -36.62 40.48 6.66
N HIS A 441 -36.65 41.40 7.61
CA HIS A 441 -37.89 41.79 8.28
C HIS A 441 -38.78 42.64 7.34
N HIS A 442 -40.03 42.88 7.73
CA HIS A 442 -41.00 43.65 6.94
C HIS A 442 -40.57 45.10 6.64
N ASP A 443 -39.63 45.64 7.42
CA ASP A 443 -39.00 46.95 7.24
C ASP A 443 -37.78 46.94 6.31
N GLY A 444 -37.44 45.77 5.75
CA GLY A 444 -36.32 45.57 4.82
C GLY A 444 -34.96 45.37 5.48
N TRP A 445 -34.88 45.40 6.82
CA TRP A 445 -33.62 45.22 7.55
C TRP A 445 -33.24 43.75 7.72
N PRO A 446 -31.93 43.41 7.61
CA PRO A 446 -31.42 42.07 7.90
C PRO A 446 -31.68 41.65 9.35
N ASP A 447 -31.99 40.37 9.56
CA ASP A 447 -32.13 39.81 10.90
C ASP A 447 -30.77 39.72 11.63
N MET A 448 -30.77 40.04 12.92
CA MET A 448 -29.53 40.11 13.70
C MET A 448 -28.91 38.72 13.96
N ILE A 449 -29.72 37.66 13.97
CA ILE A 449 -29.30 36.27 14.19
C ILE A 449 -28.52 35.75 12.97
N GLY A 450 -29.02 35.98 11.76
CA GLY A 450 -28.35 35.66 10.51
C GLY A 450 -27.10 36.50 10.28
N MET A 451 -27.16 37.80 10.59
CA MET A 451 -26.00 38.68 10.46
C MET A 451 -24.84 38.28 11.37
N GLU A 452 -25.14 37.80 12.59
CA GLU A 452 -24.13 37.25 13.50
C GLU A 452 -23.44 36.00 12.90
N ALA A 453 -24.22 35.08 12.32
CA ALA A 453 -23.68 33.90 11.64
C ALA A 453 -22.81 34.27 10.43
N VAL A 454 -23.25 35.21 9.59
CA VAL A 454 -22.49 35.73 8.44
C VAL A 454 -21.14 36.31 8.88
N ASN A 455 -21.14 37.08 9.97
CA ASN A 455 -19.90 37.69 10.48
C ASN A 455 -18.91 36.62 10.96
N GLN A 456 -19.35 35.56 11.62
CA GLN A 456 -18.46 34.45 11.99
C GLN A 456 -17.99 33.65 10.78
N LEU A 457 -18.88 33.38 9.82
CA LEU A 457 -18.53 32.71 8.58
C LEU A 457 -17.43 33.48 7.84
N LEU A 458 -17.52 34.81 7.75
CA LEU A 458 -16.51 35.66 7.12
C LEU A 458 -15.11 35.55 7.76
N VAL A 459 -15.05 35.46 9.09
CA VAL A 459 -13.78 35.24 9.81
C VAL A 459 -13.18 33.90 9.40
N ALA A 460 -13.99 32.84 9.40
CA ALA A 460 -13.53 31.51 9.03
C ALA A 460 -13.10 31.39 7.56
N LEU A 461 -13.83 32.00 6.63
CA LEU A 461 -13.47 32.02 5.21
C LEU A 461 -12.10 32.70 4.97
N GLU A 462 -11.69 33.62 5.85
CA GLU A 462 -10.35 34.22 5.77
C GLU A 462 -9.27 33.38 6.45
N VAL A 463 -9.55 32.89 7.65
CA VAL A 463 -8.58 32.12 8.45
C VAL A 463 -8.28 30.77 7.81
N HIS A 464 -9.31 30.07 7.33
CA HIS A 464 -9.25 28.68 6.83
C HIS A 464 -9.28 28.58 5.31
N ARG A 465 -8.66 29.53 4.61
CA ARG A 465 -8.67 29.60 3.14
C ARG A 465 -7.98 28.43 2.41
N PHE A 466 -7.16 27.63 3.11
CA PHE A 466 -6.36 26.53 2.53
C PHE A 466 -6.74 25.14 3.01
N ASP A 467 -7.56 25.03 4.05
CA ASP A 467 -7.98 23.77 4.65
C ASP A 467 -9.51 23.66 4.77
N PHE A 468 -10.27 24.65 4.27
CA PHE A 468 -11.73 24.64 4.28
C PHE A 468 -12.28 25.23 2.97
N CYS A 469 -13.38 24.67 2.50
CA CYS A 469 -14.12 25.22 1.37
C CYS A 469 -15.61 25.33 1.69
N PHE A 470 -16.19 26.49 1.40
CA PHE A 470 -17.61 26.74 1.46
C PHE A 470 -18.13 26.89 0.02
N ILE A 471 -19.20 26.16 -0.30
CA ILE A 471 -19.92 26.24 -1.55
C ILE A 471 -21.34 26.73 -1.24
N GLY A 472 -21.64 27.98 -1.61
CA GLY A 472 -23.00 28.51 -1.54
C GLY A 472 -23.72 28.27 -2.86
N ALA A 473 -25.00 27.90 -2.82
CA ALA A 473 -25.82 27.78 -4.02
C ALA A 473 -27.10 28.63 -3.92
N GLY A 474 -27.63 29.05 -5.07
CA GLY A 474 -28.86 29.81 -5.10
C GLY A 474 -29.20 30.38 -6.47
N TYR A 475 -30.26 31.18 -6.51
CA TYR A 475 -30.60 32.00 -7.65
C TYR A 475 -29.67 33.20 -7.74
N GLU A 476 -29.36 33.63 -8.96
CA GLU A 476 -28.32 34.63 -9.17
C GLU A 476 -28.65 35.99 -8.54
N LYS A 477 -29.88 36.48 -8.72
CA LYS A 477 -30.29 37.81 -8.22
C LYS A 477 -30.26 37.85 -6.69
N GLU A 478 -30.73 36.80 -6.06
CA GLU A 478 -30.86 36.64 -4.61
C GLU A 478 -29.48 36.49 -3.96
N VAL A 479 -28.56 35.76 -4.62
CA VAL A 479 -27.16 35.69 -4.19
C VAL A 479 -26.47 37.04 -4.36
N ASP A 480 -26.69 37.74 -5.47
CA ASP A 480 -26.12 39.07 -5.69
C ASP A 480 -26.61 40.08 -4.66
N GLU A 481 -27.91 40.07 -4.34
CA GLU A 481 -28.49 40.89 -3.28
C GLU A 481 -27.92 40.51 -1.90
N PHE A 482 -27.78 39.21 -1.60
CA PHE A 482 -27.21 38.74 -0.35
C PHE A 482 -25.76 39.20 -0.15
N LEU A 483 -24.96 39.23 -1.22
CA LEU A 483 -23.57 39.71 -1.16
C LEU A 483 -23.46 41.20 -0.80
N THR A 484 -24.55 41.98 -0.96
CA THR A 484 -24.60 43.39 -0.53
C THR A 484 -24.83 43.57 0.97
N VAL A 485 -25.27 42.52 1.68
CA VAL A 485 -25.54 42.57 3.13
C VAL A 485 -24.26 42.88 3.92
N ASN A 486 -23.12 42.35 3.47
CA ASN A 486 -21.81 42.65 4.04
C ASN A 486 -20.75 42.76 2.92
N PRO A 487 -20.06 43.90 2.78
CA PRO A 487 -19.01 44.08 1.76
C PRO A 487 -17.90 43.01 1.79
N GLY A 488 -17.65 42.40 2.95
CA GLY A 488 -16.67 41.33 3.11
C GLY A 488 -17.02 40.05 2.32
N LEU A 489 -18.31 39.76 2.10
CA LEU A 489 -18.74 38.55 1.39
C LEU A 489 -18.29 38.53 -0.06
N ALA A 490 -18.42 39.67 -0.76
CA ALA A 490 -18.00 39.80 -2.16
C ALA A 490 -16.50 39.52 -2.33
N GLY A 491 -15.68 39.91 -1.34
CA GLY A 491 -14.24 39.66 -1.35
C GLY A 491 -13.86 38.19 -1.11
N ARG A 492 -14.67 37.42 -0.35
CA ARG A 492 -14.43 35.99 -0.07
C ARG A 492 -14.99 35.06 -1.15
N PHE A 493 -16.07 35.47 -1.81
CA PHE A 493 -16.75 34.76 -2.89
C PHE A 493 -16.52 35.45 -4.25
N ASN A 494 -15.27 35.53 -4.67
CA ASN A 494 -14.90 36.12 -5.95
C ASN A 494 -15.10 35.15 -7.15
N ARG A 495 -15.47 33.89 -6.91
CA ARG A 495 -15.79 32.89 -7.94
C ARG A 495 -17.27 32.54 -7.93
N LYS A 496 -17.94 32.83 -9.04
CA LYS A 496 -19.34 32.46 -9.31
C LYS A 496 -19.39 31.55 -10.54
N LEU A 497 -19.81 30.30 -10.35
CA LEU A 497 -20.10 29.37 -11.44
C LEU A 497 -21.56 29.53 -11.81
N ARG A 498 -21.81 29.98 -13.05
CA ARG A 498 -23.13 30.27 -13.57
C ARG A 498 -23.70 29.05 -14.28
N PHE A 499 -24.92 28.70 -13.92
CA PHE A 499 -25.67 27.58 -14.48
C PHE A 499 -26.80 28.15 -15.33
N ALA A 500 -26.66 28.06 -16.65
CA ALA A 500 -27.74 28.38 -17.57
C ALA A 500 -28.84 27.31 -17.55
N SER A 501 -30.06 27.70 -17.93
CA SER A 501 -31.14 26.77 -18.21
C SER A 501 -30.77 25.84 -19.37
N TYR A 502 -31.21 24.58 -19.30
CA TYR A 502 -30.92 23.60 -20.33
C TYR A 502 -31.67 23.92 -21.62
N SER A 503 -31.02 23.64 -22.76
CA SER A 503 -31.68 23.57 -24.05
C SER A 503 -32.64 22.39 -24.13
N PRO A 504 -33.64 22.42 -25.05
CA PRO A 504 -34.53 21.29 -25.27
C PRO A 504 -33.78 19.98 -25.55
N ASP A 505 -32.72 20.04 -26.35
CA ASP A 505 -31.89 18.87 -26.68
C ASP A 505 -31.16 18.33 -25.44
N GLU A 506 -30.63 19.20 -24.59
CA GLU A 506 -30.00 18.80 -23.32
C GLU A 506 -31.03 18.20 -22.35
N LEU A 507 -32.27 18.71 -22.28
CA LEU A 507 -33.32 18.12 -21.45
C LEU A 507 -33.71 16.72 -21.91
N VAL A 508 -33.80 16.51 -23.23
CA VAL A 508 -34.05 15.18 -23.82
C VAL A 508 -32.87 14.25 -23.54
N GLU A 509 -31.63 14.73 -23.65
CA GLU A 509 -30.45 13.97 -23.31
C GLU A 509 -30.43 13.57 -21.82
N ILE A 510 -30.78 14.48 -20.91
CA ILE A 510 -30.93 14.19 -19.48
C ILE A 510 -31.98 13.10 -19.27
N ALA A 511 -33.13 13.18 -19.96
CA ALA A 511 -34.20 12.18 -19.86
C ALA A 511 -33.72 10.80 -20.30
N VAL A 512 -33.02 10.71 -21.43
CA VAL A 512 -32.44 9.47 -21.95
C VAL A 512 -31.41 8.88 -20.99
N ARG A 513 -30.47 9.70 -20.50
CA ARG A 513 -29.44 9.26 -19.53
C ARG A 513 -30.06 8.84 -18.20
N TYR A 514 -31.18 9.44 -17.80
CA TYR A 514 -31.91 9.07 -16.59
C TYR A 514 -32.64 7.73 -16.72
N GLY A 515 -33.20 7.44 -17.91
CA GLY A 515 -33.89 6.19 -18.23
C GLY A 515 -32.97 4.98 -18.41
N GLN A 516 -31.76 5.17 -18.95
CA GLN A 516 -30.82 4.07 -19.25
C GLN A 516 -30.55 3.11 -18.06
N PRO A 517 -30.17 3.56 -16.85
CA PRO A 517 -29.95 2.66 -15.72
C PRO A 517 -31.23 2.00 -15.18
N ARG A 518 -32.42 2.47 -15.62
CA ARG A 518 -33.74 1.92 -15.26
C ARG A 518 -34.26 0.92 -16.30
N ALA A 519 -33.46 0.61 -17.33
CA ALA A 519 -33.90 -0.13 -18.51
C ALA A 519 -35.10 0.55 -19.21
N THR A 520 -35.12 1.89 -19.23
CA THR A 520 -36.17 2.67 -19.87
C THR A 520 -35.61 3.34 -21.12
N VAL A 521 -36.22 3.07 -22.27
CA VAL A 521 -35.84 3.60 -23.59
C VAL A 521 -36.97 4.44 -24.16
N LEU A 522 -36.66 5.58 -24.77
CA LEU A 522 -37.64 6.36 -25.53
C LEU A 522 -37.59 5.90 -26.98
N ASP A 523 -38.72 5.48 -27.54
CA ASP A 523 -38.81 5.28 -28.99
C ASP A 523 -38.61 6.62 -29.74
N PRO A 524 -38.31 6.60 -31.05
CA PRO A 524 -38.06 7.82 -31.81
C PRO A 524 -39.20 8.85 -31.72
N ALA A 525 -40.46 8.40 -31.74
CA ALA A 525 -41.63 9.28 -31.67
C ALA A 525 -41.81 9.90 -30.27
N ALA A 526 -41.49 9.15 -29.21
CA ALA A 526 -41.48 9.61 -27.82
C ALA A 526 -40.38 10.64 -27.58
N ARG A 527 -39.21 10.44 -28.20
CA ARG A 527 -38.11 11.41 -28.18
C ARG A 527 -38.51 12.71 -28.87
N GLU A 528 -39.16 12.64 -30.03
CA GLU A 528 -39.69 13.82 -30.74
C GLU A 528 -40.78 14.52 -29.92
N ALA A 529 -41.71 13.77 -29.33
CA ALA A 529 -42.75 14.33 -28.46
C ALA A 529 -42.17 15.08 -27.25
N LEU A 530 -41.16 14.50 -26.58
CA LEU A 530 -40.46 15.17 -25.50
C LEU A 530 -39.75 16.45 -25.98
N THR A 531 -39.06 16.37 -27.12
CA THR A 531 -38.35 17.51 -27.72
C THR A 531 -39.32 18.66 -28.00
N GLY A 532 -40.46 18.38 -28.63
CA GLY A 532 -41.49 19.38 -28.91
C GLY A 532 -42.14 19.97 -27.66
N GLY A 533 -42.27 19.18 -26.59
CA GLY A 533 -42.70 19.69 -25.28
C GLY A 533 -41.68 20.62 -24.63
N CYS A 534 -40.41 20.25 -24.65
CA CYS A 534 -39.32 21.08 -24.14
C CYS A 534 -39.15 22.39 -24.94
N GLN A 535 -39.33 22.35 -26.26
CA GLN A 535 -39.32 23.56 -27.12
C GLN A 535 -40.45 24.52 -26.74
N ARG A 536 -41.68 24.02 -26.60
CA ARG A 536 -42.83 24.84 -26.17
C ARG A 536 -42.64 25.45 -24.77
N LEU A 537 -42.06 24.69 -23.84
CA LEU A 537 -41.71 25.21 -22.51
C LEU A 537 -40.64 26.30 -22.56
N ARG A 538 -39.71 26.22 -23.52
CA ARG A 538 -38.69 27.26 -23.71
C ARG A 538 -39.29 28.54 -24.28
N ASP A 539 -40.24 28.42 -25.19
CA ASP A 539 -40.91 29.56 -25.82
C ASP A 539 -41.97 30.21 -24.90
N PHE A 540 -42.47 29.49 -23.91
CA PHE A 540 -43.39 30.02 -22.91
C PHE A 540 -42.67 30.98 -21.94
N LEU A 541 -43.25 32.17 -21.75
CA LEU A 541 -42.84 33.14 -20.74
C LEU A 541 -43.91 33.25 -19.66
N ALA A 542 -43.52 33.02 -18.41
CA ALA A 542 -44.36 33.20 -17.25
C ALA A 542 -44.54 34.70 -16.90
N PRO A 543 -45.55 35.07 -16.09
CA PRO A 543 -45.82 36.46 -15.73
C PRO A 543 -44.67 37.19 -15.03
N ASP A 544 -43.78 36.44 -14.38
CA ASP A 544 -42.56 36.93 -13.71
C ASP A 544 -41.36 37.11 -14.68
N GLY A 545 -41.56 36.82 -15.96
CA GLY A 545 -40.55 36.90 -17.01
C GLY A 545 -39.65 35.67 -17.13
N ASN A 546 -39.86 34.62 -16.33
CA ASN A 546 -39.08 33.39 -16.41
C ASN A 546 -39.59 32.50 -17.56
N HIS A 547 -38.69 31.74 -18.17
CA HIS A 547 -39.06 30.76 -19.18
C HIS A 547 -39.77 29.55 -18.53
N GLY A 548 -40.68 28.91 -19.26
CA GLY A 548 -41.40 27.73 -18.77
C GLY A 548 -40.48 26.60 -18.32
N ILE A 549 -39.33 26.41 -18.98
CA ILE A 549 -38.30 25.45 -18.54
C ILE A 549 -37.79 25.71 -17.11
N ASP A 550 -37.70 26.96 -16.68
CA ASP A 550 -37.23 27.33 -15.34
C ASP A 550 -38.33 27.13 -14.30
N VAL A 551 -39.57 27.49 -14.64
CA VAL A 551 -40.77 27.20 -13.84
C VAL A 551 -40.91 25.69 -13.62
N MET A 552 -40.65 24.91 -14.67
CA MET A 552 -40.67 23.45 -14.62
C MET A 552 -39.44 22.85 -13.91
N GLN A 553 -38.42 23.64 -13.59
CA GLN A 553 -37.19 23.25 -12.89
C GLN A 553 -36.26 22.33 -13.71
N ASN A 554 -36.07 22.65 -15.00
CA ASN A 554 -34.98 22.14 -15.83
C ASN A 554 -34.81 20.60 -15.77
N GLY A 555 -33.65 20.08 -15.38
CA GLY A 555 -33.38 18.64 -15.35
C GLY A 555 -34.31 17.86 -14.40
N ARG A 556 -34.91 18.52 -13.39
CA ARG A 556 -35.93 17.89 -12.55
C ARG A 556 -37.21 17.62 -13.36
N PHE A 557 -37.59 18.50 -14.28
CA PHE A 557 -38.70 18.27 -15.21
C PHE A 557 -38.45 17.03 -16.06
N ALA A 558 -37.27 16.91 -16.69
CA ALA A 558 -36.93 15.75 -17.51
C ALA A 558 -37.06 14.43 -16.73
N ARG A 559 -36.58 14.39 -15.48
CA ARG A 559 -36.73 13.21 -14.60
C ARG A 559 -38.19 12.91 -14.26
N ASN A 560 -38.94 13.93 -13.85
CA ASN A 560 -40.35 13.78 -13.50
C ASN A 560 -41.19 13.26 -14.68
N VAL A 561 -40.89 13.72 -15.90
CA VAL A 561 -41.55 13.23 -17.12
C VAL A 561 -41.25 11.75 -17.34
N ILE A 562 -40.00 11.32 -17.21
CA ILE A 562 -39.64 9.90 -17.36
C ILE A 562 -40.34 9.03 -16.33
N GLU A 563 -40.28 9.39 -15.04
CA GLU A 563 -40.95 8.62 -13.98
C GLU A 563 -42.47 8.52 -14.19
N ARG A 564 -43.07 9.57 -14.76
CA ARG A 564 -44.49 9.59 -15.06
C ARG A 564 -44.83 8.78 -16.32
N ALA A 565 -44.01 8.87 -17.34
CA ALA A 565 -44.13 8.07 -18.55
C ALA A 565 -43.95 6.57 -18.25
N GLU A 566 -43.05 6.20 -17.34
CA GLU A 566 -42.90 4.82 -16.85
C GLU A 566 -44.21 4.30 -16.23
N ARG A 567 -44.87 5.07 -15.37
CA ARG A 567 -46.18 4.68 -14.80
C ARG A 567 -47.26 4.49 -15.87
N LEU A 568 -47.22 5.30 -16.92
CA LEU A 568 -48.16 5.21 -18.05
C LEU A 568 -47.87 3.98 -18.92
N ARG A 569 -46.59 3.72 -19.23
CA ARG A 569 -46.14 2.48 -19.88
C ARG A 569 -46.59 1.26 -19.08
N ASP A 570 -46.35 1.23 -17.77
CA ASP A 570 -46.71 0.09 -16.92
C ASP A 570 -48.22 -0.17 -16.95
N SER A 571 -49.02 0.89 -16.96
CA SER A 571 -50.48 0.80 -17.11
C SER A 571 -50.90 0.25 -18.47
N ARG A 572 -50.27 0.74 -19.56
CA ARG A 572 -50.47 0.27 -20.94
C ARG A 572 -50.10 -1.20 -21.10
N VAL A 573 -48.92 -1.60 -20.62
CA VAL A 573 -48.41 -2.97 -20.70
C VAL A 573 -49.24 -3.93 -19.85
N ALA A 574 -49.66 -3.52 -18.65
CA ALA A 574 -50.57 -4.31 -17.83
C ALA A 574 -51.93 -4.55 -18.51
N ALA A 575 -52.46 -3.55 -19.22
CA ALA A 575 -53.67 -3.71 -20.01
C ALA A 575 -53.48 -4.69 -21.19
N GLN A 576 -52.36 -4.58 -21.92
CA GLN A 576 -51.98 -5.52 -22.98
C GLN A 576 -51.91 -6.96 -22.47
N HIS A 577 -51.23 -7.19 -21.34
CA HIS A 577 -51.12 -8.52 -20.72
C HIS A 577 -52.49 -9.09 -20.32
N ARG A 578 -53.39 -8.26 -19.78
CA ARG A 578 -54.76 -8.68 -19.41
C ARG A 578 -55.61 -9.03 -20.63
N ALA A 579 -55.42 -8.34 -21.75
CA ALA A 579 -56.15 -8.59 -22.98
C ALA A 579 -55.76 -9.91 -23.65
N ALA A 580 -54.47 -10.28 -23.61
CA ALA A 580 -53.99 -11.55 -24.14
C ALA A 580 -52.77 -12.06 -23.38
N SER A 581 -52.85 -13.30 -22.86
CA SER A 581 -51.72 -13.95 -22.19
C SER A 581 -50.55 -14.14 -23.17
N ARG A 582 -49.31 -13.86 -22.73
CA ARG A 582 -48.06 -13.87 -23.53
C ARG A 582 -47.98 -12.82 -24.65
N SER A 583 -48.77 -11.75 -24.58
CA SER A 583 -48.71 -10.64 -25.55
C SER A 583 -47.63 -9.60 -25.27
N VAL A 584 -47.00 -9.61 -24.09
CA VAL A 584 -45.99 -8.62 -23.66
C VAL A 584 -44.58 -9.13 -23.96
N THR A 585 -43.78 -8.28 -24.60
CA THR A 585 -42.36 -8.53 -24.90
C THR A 585 -41.45 -7.77 -23.93
N VAL A 586 -40.15 -8.10 -23.93
CA VAL A 586 -39.14 -7.31 -23.17
C VAL A 586 -39.09 -5.87 -23.68
N ASP A 587 -39.18 -5.68 -25.00
CA ASP A 587 -39.23 -4.35 -25.62
C ASP A 587 -40.44 -3.53 -25.10
N ASP A 588 -41.61 -4.15 -24.91
CA ASP A 588 -42.76 -3.44 -24.34
C ASP A 588 -42.52 -2.98 -22.89
N LEU A 589 -41.73 -3.74 -22.12
CA LEU A 589 -41.39 -3.43 -20.73
C LEU A 589 -40.33 -2.32 -20.63
N GLU A 590 -39.49 -2.15 -21.65
CA GLU A 590 -38.41 -1.15 -21.67
C GLU A 590 -38.85 0.15 -22.36
N THR A 591 -39.70 0.08 -23.37
CA THR A 591 -39.97 1.18 -24.30
C THR A 591 -41.13 2.09 -23.88
N LEU A 592 -40.83 3.38 -23.70
CA LEU A 592 -41.79 4.48 -23.63
C LEU A 592 -42.21 4.91 -25.03
N ARG A 593 -43.53 4.94 -25.26
CA ARG A 593 -44.12 5.40 -26.53
C ARG A 593 -44.50 6.87 -26.45
N ALA A 594 -44.73 7.48 -27.62
CA ALA A 594 -45.14 8.88 -27.73
C ALA A 594 -46.37 9.23 -26.88
N GLU A 595 -47.37 8.34 -26.80
CA GLU A 595 -48.56 8.54 -25.96
C GLU A 595 -48.22 8.65 -24.46
N ASP A 596 -47.31 7.80 -23.98
CA ASP A 596 -46.88 7.77 -22.58
C ASP A 596 -46.16 9.10 -22.23
N VAL A 597 -45.27 9.56 -23.11
CA VAL A 597 -44.48 10.78 -22.91
C VAL A 597 -45.31 12.05 -23.06
N THR A 598 -46.12 12.17 -24.12
CA THR A 598 -47.00 13.32 -24.34
C THR A 598 -47.93 13.52 -23.15
N ARG A 599 -48.54 12.44 -22.65
CA ARG A 599 -49.42 12.52 -21.48
C ARG A 599 -48.65 12.89 -20.21
N ALA A 600 -47.45 12.35 -20.01
CA ALA A 600 -46.59 12.70 -18.89
C ALA A 600 -46.21 14.19 -18.89
N VAL A 601 -45.87 14.75 -20.05
CA VAL A 601 -45.55 16.18 -20.19
C VAL A 601 -46.77 17.06 -19.89
N ILE A 602 -47.94 16.75 -20.47
CA ILE A 602 -49.19 17.49 -20.21
C ILE A 602 -49.50 17.51 -18.72
N ASP A 603 -49.49 16.34 -18.08
CA ASP A 603 -49.78 16.23 -16.66
C ASP A 603 -48.78 17.01 -15.80
N ALA A 604 -47.48 16.92 -16.11
CA ALA A 604 -46.44 17.65 -15.37
C ALA A 604 -46.62 19.17 -15.50
N CYS A 605 -46.95 19.66 -16.70
CA CYS A 605 -47.18 21.09 -16.92
C CYS A 605 -48.47 21.58 -16.24
N ALA A 606 -49.53 20.76 -16.25
CA ALA A 606 -50.79 21.06 -15.59
C ALA A 606 -50.63 21.24 -14.07
N GLU A 607 -49.82 20.41 -13.41
CA GLU A 607 -49.52 20.54 -11.97
C GLU A 607 -48.91 21.90 -11.60
N LYS A 608 -48.17 22.52 -12.53
CA LYS A 608 -47.56 23.84 -12.35
C LYS A 608 -48.29 24.98 -13.06
N HIS A 609 -49.51 24.73 -13.55
CA HIS A 609 -50.34 25.71 -14.26
C HIS A 609 -49.62 26.34 -15.48
N VAL A 610 -48.74 25.58 -16.14
CA VAL A 610 -48.08 25.99 -17.37
C VAL A 610 -48.90 25.47 -18.56
N PRO A 611 -49.54 26.33 -19.36
CA PRO A 611 -50.34 25.89 -20.50
C PRO A 611 -49.41 25.40 -21.61
N VAL A 612 -49.44 24.10 -21.88
CA VAL A 612 -48.75 23.48 -23.02
C VAL A 612 -49.77 22.68 -23.80
N GLU A 613 -50.14 23.14 -24.99
CA GLU A 613 -50.85 22.33 -25.97
C GLU A 613 -49.81 21.52 -26.73
N LEU A 614 -49.83 20.18 -26.59
CA LEU A 614 -48.88 19.26 -27.25
C LEU A 614 -49.41 18.68 -28.56
#